data_AF-A0ABD1S6C7-F1
#
_entry.id   AF-A0ABD1S6C7-F1
#
_cell.length_a   1.000
_cell.length_b   1.000
_cell.length_c   1.000
_cell.angle_alpha   90.00
_cell.angle_beta   90.00
_cell.angle_gamma   90.00
#
_symmetry.space_group_name_H-M   'P 1'
#
loop_
_entity.id
_entity.type
_entity.pdbx_description
1 polymer ?
#
loop_
_entity_poly.entity_id
_entity_poly.type
_entity_poly.pdbx_seq_one_letter_code
_entity_poly.pdbx_strand_id
1 'polypeptide(L)'
;MVSSDGSFELGFFSPGNSKNRYVGMWYKKITVTTVVWVANREVPLTNKSGVLKVVDPGLLVLLNNTNGGIIWSSNTSRHVKTPVGKLLDSGNLVVKDANDDDTGNFLWESFNYPTDTILSGMKFGWNYKTGLEVYLSSWKSKDDPSSGDFTVHFDPTGYPQRVLKRGSVVLFKSGPWNGLRFSGTPNLRKNTFYKFEVVLNKNEAYYTYELLDRSIISRVTLSESGVAQRLIWIAEMNEDVVLGILIETRTAARMSARPD
;
A
#
# COMPACT_ATOMS: atom_id res chain seq x y z
N MET A 1 -10.27 15.19 1.73
CA MET A 1 -8.96 15.87 1.62
C MET A 1 -8.38 15.50 0.26
N VAL A 2 -7.74 16.43 -0.44
CA VAL A 2 -7.18 16.20 -1.80
C VAL A 2 -5.70 16.57 -1.77
N SER A 3 -4.84 15.82 -2.48
CA SER A 3 -3.44 16.20 -2.68
C SER A 3 -3.34 17.55 -3.42
N SER A 4 -2.20 18.23 -3.33
CA SER A 4 -2.06 19.59 -3.87
C SER A 4 -2.18 19.59 -5.40
N ASP A 5 -1.67 18.53 -6.04
CA ASP A 5 -1.73 18.32 -7.49
C ASP A 5 -3.03 17.66 -8.00
N GLY A 6 -3.98 17.36 -7.10
CA GLY A 6 -5.24 16.71 -7.41
C GLY A 6 -5.12 15.26 -7.90
N SER A 7 -3.99 14.58 -7.67
CA SER A 7 -3.81 13.17 -8.05
C SER A 7 -4.50 12.20 -7.10
N PHE A 8 -4.50 12.49 -5.79
CA PHE A 8 -5.10 11.65 -4.76
C PHE A 8 -6.20 12.35 -3.98
N GLU A 9 -7.17 11.57 -3.53
CA GLU A 9 -8.24 12.02 -2.65
C GLU A 9 -8.44 11.02 -1.51
N LEU A 10 -8.62 11.55 -0.30
CA LEU A 10 -8.92 10.83 0.92
C LEU A 10 -10.33 11.22 1.40
N GLY A 11 -11.15 10.22 1.70
CA GLY A 11 -12.48 10.45 2.22
C GLY A 11 -13.17 9.19 2.73
N PHE A 12 -14.45 9.34 3.07
CA PHE A 12 -15.29 8.24 3.50
C PHE A 12 -15.95 7.55 2.31
N PHE A 13 -15.94 6.21 2.28
CA PHE A 13 -16.56 5.42 1.22
C PHE A 13 -17.21 4.14 1.76
N SER A 14 -18.04 3.51 0.94
CA SER A 14 -18.61 2.18 1.16
C SER A 14 -18.36 1.34 -0.10
N PRO A 15 -17.62 0.23 0.00
CA PRO A 15 -17.29 -0.61 -1.16
C PRO A 15 -18.50 -1.40 -1.64
N GLY A 16 -18.76 -1.36 -2.95
CA GLY A 16 -19.83 -2.11 -3.61
C GLY A 16 -21.18 -1.99 -2.91
N ASN A 17 -21.74 -3.12 -2.47
CA ASN A 17 -23.04 -3.18 -1.78
C ASN A 17 -22.93 -3.16 -0.24
N SER A 18 -21.73 -2.91 0.29
CA SER A 18 -21.49 -2.91 1.73
C SER A 18 -22.25 -1.78 2.43
N LYS A 19 -22.89 -2.09 3.56
CA LYS A 19 -23.46 -1.08 4.47
C LYS A 19 -22.41 -0.47 5.40
N ASN A 20 -21.22 -1.06 5.43
CA ASN A 20 -20.10 -0.58 6.22
C ASN A 20 -19.46 0.63 5.55
N ARG A 21 -18.86 1.49 6.37
CA ARG A 21 -18.19 2.71 5.92
C ARG A 21 -16.74 2.74 6.40
N TYR A 22 -15.88 3.21 5.53
CA TYR A 22 -14.44 3.23 5.74
C TYR A 22 -13.87 4.58 5.36
N VAL A 23 -12.71 4.92 5.93
CA VAL A 23 -11.84 5.97 5.42
C VAL A 23 -10.88 5.32 4.45
N GLY A 24 -10.85 5.82 3.21
CA GLY A 24 -9.95 5.32 2.19
C GLY A 24 -9.38 6.43 1.34
N MET A 25 -8.37 6.07 0.56
CA MET A 25 -7.69 6.94 -0.39
C MET A 25 -7.78 6.32 -1.78
N TRP A 26 -8.01 7.15 -2.80
CA TRP A 26 -8.12 6.74 -4.19
C TRP A 26 -7.46 7.75 -5.13
N TYR A 27 -7.23 7.33 -6.37
CA TYR A 27 -6.87 8.26 -7.44
C TYR A 27 -8.07 9.12 -7.80
N LYS A 28 -7.91 10.45 -7.73
CA LYS A 28 -8.99 11.38 -8.05
C LYS A 28 -9.24 11.51 -9.56
N LYS A 29 -8.20 11.32 -10.37
CA LYS A 29 -8.25 11.47 -11.84
C LYS A 29 -8.83 10.24 -12.56
N ILE A 30 -9.03 9.13 -11.86
CA ILE A 30 -9.63 7.90 -12.41
C ILE A 30 -11.15 7.96 -12.19
N THR A 31 -11.92 7.77 -13.25
CA THR A 31 -13.40 7.82 -13.19
C THR A 31 -13.99 6.69 -12.35
N VAL A 32 -13.39 5.50 -12.43
CA VAL A 32 -13.72 4.35 -11.59
C VAL A 32 -12.95 4.46 -10.27
N THR A 33 -13.67 4.63 -9.16
CA THR A 33 -13.06 4.76 -7.83
C THR A 33 -12.14 3.60 -7.53
N THR A 34 -10.84 3.89 -7.57
CA THR A 34 -9.78 2.93 -7.32
C THR A 34 -9.19 3.20 -5.96
N VAL A 35 -9.65 2.48 -4.96
CA VAL A 35 -9.14 2.60 -3.59
C VAL A 35 -7.77 1.94 -3.50
N VAL A 36 -6.78 2.66 -2.99
CA VAL A 36 -5.37 2.24 -2.88
C VAL A 36 -4.89 2.14 -1.43
N TRP A 37 -5.69 2.59 -0.47
CA TRP A 37 -5.41 2.51 0.96
C TRP A 37 -6.70 2.65 1.77
N VAL A 38 -6.80 1.96 2.91
CA VAL A 38 -7.96 1.97 3.82
C VAL A 38 -7.47 2.01 5.27
N ALA A 39 -7.93 2.98 6.05
CA ALA A 39 -7.48 3.16 7.44
C ALA A 39 -8.07 2.08 8.37
N ASN A 40 -9.39 2.03 8.46
CA ASN A 40 -10.13 1.23 9.43
C ASN A 40 -10.64 -0.08 8.81
N ARG A 41 -9.78 -0.76 8.07
CA ARG A 41 -10.16 -1.95 7.27
C ARG A 41 -10.72 -3.11 8.13
N GLU A 42 -10.25 -3.24 9.37
CA GLU A 42 -10.67 -4.31 10.29
C GLU A 42 -11.92 -3.94 11.10
N VAL A 43 -12.08 -2.65 11.44
CA VAL A 43 -13.19 -2.16 12.26
C VAL A 43 -13.96 -1.10 11.48
N PRO A 44 -15.03 -1.49 10.76
CA PRO A 44 -15.82 -0.56 9.98
C PRO A 44 -16.65 0.38 10.85
N LEU A 45 -17.02 1.53 10.28
CA LEU A 45 -18.16 2.30 10.76
C LEU A 45 -19.46 1.66 10.25
N THR A 46 -20.45 1.54 11.11
CA THR A 46 -21.80 1.02 10.76
C THR A 46 -22.81 2.12 10.47
N ASN A 47 -22.39 3.39 10.54
CA ASN A 47 -23.22 4.57 10.32
C ASN A 47 -22.47 5.64 9.50
N LYS A 48 -23.13 6.76 9.24
CA LYS A 48 -22.56 7.88 8.48
C LYS A 48 -21.95 8.99 9.36
N SER A 49 -21.85 8.77 10.67
CA SER A 49 -21.41 9.75 11.68
C SER A 49 -19.90 9.70 11.97
N GLY A 50 -19.10 9.18 11.04
CA GLY A 50 -17.65 9.11 11.19
C GLY A 50 -16.98 10.48 11.15
N VAL A 51 -16.03 10.72 12.03
CA VAL A 51 -15.19 11.93 12.04
C VAL A 51 -13.73 11.54 12.08
N LEU A 52 -12.99 11.91 11.04
CA LEU A 52 -11.54 11.77 10.98
C LEU A 52 -10.91 13.11 11.36
N LYS A 53 -10.06 13.12 12.39
CA LYS A 53 -9.35 14.34 12.82
C LYS A 53 -7.97 14.02 13.38
N VAL A 54 -7.09 15.01 13.34
CA VAL A 54 -5.84 14.97 14.10
C VAL A 54 -6.11 15.56 15.49
N VAL A 55 -5.65 14.87 16.53
CA VAL A 55 -5.77 15.29 17.93
C VAL A 55 -4.40 15.34 18.57
N ASP A 56 -4.27 16.12 19.65
CA ASP A 56 -3.09 16.08 20.48
C ASP A 56 -2.84 14.67 21.02
N PRO A 57 -1.60 14.17 21.00
CA PRO A 57 -0.35 14.91 20.72
C PRO A 57 0.18 14.81 19.28
N GLY A 58 -0.67 14.46 18.31
CA GLY A 58 -0.27 14.13 16.94
C GLY A 58 -0.82 12.80 16.44
N LEU A 59 -2.01 12.43 16.90
CA LEU A 59 -2.68 11.20 16.51
C LEU A 59 -3.74 11.49 15.45
N LEU A 60 -3.73 10.75 14.34
CA LEU A 60 -4.85 10.69 13.42
C LEU A 60 -5.88 9.71 13.99
N VAL A 61 -7.08 10.18 14.30
CA VAL A 61 -8.13 9.39 14.97
C VAL A 61 -9.41 9.41 14.14
N LEU A 62 -10.00 8.23 13.98
CA LEU A 62 -11.34 8.03 13.46
C LEU A 62 -12.31 7.74 14.61
N LEU A 63 -13.29 8.62 14.77
CA LEU A 63 -14.34 8.50 15.78
C LEU A 63 -15.69 8.15 15.16
N ASN A 64 -16.51 7.45 15.92
CA ASN A 64 -17.95 7.38 15.68
C ASN A 64 -18.64 8.48 16.51
N ASN A 65 -19.12 9.53 15.86
CA ASN A 65 -19.68 10.69 16.56
C ASN A 65 -21.03 10.41 17.25
N THR A 66 -21.69 9.28 16.95
CA THR A 66 -22.94 8.91 17.61
C THR A 66 -22.73 8.42 19.04
N ASN A 67 -21.63 7.72 19.32
CA ASN A 67 -21.34 7.16 20.64
C ASN A 67 -20.00 7.61 21.24
N GLY A 68 -19.23 8.44 20.53
CA GLY A 68 -17.90 8.92 20.94
C GLY A 68 -16.79 7.87 20.86
N GLY A 69 -17.06 6.67 20.35
CA GLY A 69 -16.10 5.58 20.32
C GLY A 69 -14.97 5.80 19.31
N ILE A 70 -13.74 5.46 19.69
CA ILE A 70 -12.59 5.41 18.76
C ILE A 70 -12.70 4.12 17.94
N ILE A 71 -12.75 4.27 16.62
CA ILE A 71 -12.82 3.16 15.67
C ILE A 71 -11.43 2.76 15.20
N TRP A 72 -10.57 3.76 14.99
CA TRP A 72 -9.20 3.56 14.54
C TRP A 72 -8.35 4.76 14.96
N SER A 73 -7.07 4.53 15.26
CA SER A 73 -6.10 5.58 15.48
C SER A 73 -4.74 5.18 14.92
N SER A 74 -3.98 6.16 14.44
CA SER A 74 -2.54 5.98 14.19
C SER A 74 -1.79 5.73 15.48
N ASN A 75 -0.55 5.24 15.39
CA ASN A 75 0.42 5.34 16.47
C ASN A 75 1.33 6.55 16.23
N THR A 76 1.71 7.26 17.30
CA THR A 76 2.74 8.29 17.24
C THR A 76 3.85 7.94 18.23
N SER A 77 5.09 8.29 17.87
CA SER A 77 6.28 8.07 18.70
C SER A 77 6.65 9.29 19.55
N ARG A 78 6.14 10.48 19.19
CA ARG A 78 6.51 11.76 19.84
C ARG A 78 5.36 12.76 19.83
N HIS A 79 5.48 13.75 20.71
CA HIS A 79 4.55 14.86 20.83
C HIS A 79 5.03 16.05 20.00
N VAL A 80 4.10 16.79 19.40
CA VAL A 80 4.39 18.02 18.65
C VAL A 80 3.48 19.16 19.10
N LYS A 81 3.85 20.40 18.78
CA LYS A 81 3.12 21.58 19.25
C LYS A 81 1.88 21.87 18.41
N THR A 82 1.96 21.63 17.11
CA THR A 82 0.87 21.95 16.18
C THR A 82 0.66 20.80 15.20
N PRO A 83 0.06 19.68 15.65
CA PRO A 83 -0.09 18.50 14.83
C PRO A 83 -1.09 18.74 13.68
N VAL A 84 -0.69 18.40 12.46
CA VAL A 84 -1.53 18.51 11.26
C VAL A 84 -1.43 17.26 10.40
N GLY A 85 -2.56 16.90 9.77
CA GLY A 85 -2.64 15.84 8.77
C GLY A 85 -2.54 16.42 7.37
N LYS A 86 -1.71 15.82 6.50
CA LYS A 86 -1.52 16.28 5.12
C LYS A 86 -1.48 15.08 4.18
N LEU A 87 -2.21 15.18 3.06
CA LEU A 87 -2.10 14.24 1.95
C LEU A 87 -1.09 14.78 0.94
N LEU A 88 0.04 14.08 0.77
CA LEU A 88 1.09 14.44 -0.18
C LEU A 88 0.71 14.00 -1.61
N ASP A 89 1.36 14.61 -2.61
CA ASP A 89 1.13 14.30 -4.03
C ASP A 89 1.60 12.89 -4.41
N SER A 90 2.44 12.25 -3.59
CA SER A 90 2.78 10.83 -3.71
C SER A 90 1.64 9.88 -3.30
N GLY A 91 0.59 10.40 -2.66
CA GLY A 91 -0.42 9.60 -1.98
C GLY A 91 -0.03 9.22 -0.54
N ASN A 92 1.08 9.71 0.00
CA ASN A 92 1.40 9.48 1.40
C ASN A 92 0.56 10.41 2.29
N LEU A 93 -0.32 9.84 3.11
CA LEU A 93 -1.03 10.57 4.16
C LEU A 93 -0.12 10.62 5.39
N VAL A 94 0.26 11.83 5.79
CA VAL A 94 1.23 12.05 6.87
C VAL A 94 0.63 12.86 8.00
N VAL A 95 1.14 12.65 9.21
CA VAL A 95 0.96 13.53 10.36
C VAL A 95 2.30 14.18 10.70
N LYS A 96 2.33 15.50 10.87
CA LYS A 96 3.55 16.28 11.19
C LYS A 96 3.25 17.48 12.09
N ASP A 97 4.29 18.12 12.62
CA ASP A 97 4.17 19.48 13.15
C ASP A 97 4.01 20.46 11.98
N ALA A 98 3.05 21.38 12.08
CA ALA A 98 2.81 22.41 11.08
C ALA A 98 4.00 23.36 10.90
N ASN A 99 4.79 23.54 11.96
CA ASN A 99 5.93 24.46 11.99
C ASN A 99 7.27 23.80 11.64
N ASP A 100 7.25 22.52 11.25
CA ASP A 100 8.44 21.79 10.85
C ASP A 100 8.46 21.64 9.33
N ASP A 101 9.40 22.29 8.66
CA ASP A 101 9.55 22.22 7.21
C ASP A 101 10.32 20.96 6.74
N ASP A 102 10.91 20.19 7.66
CA ASP A 102 11.58 18.94 7.32
C ASP A 102 10.57 17.91 6.80
N THR A 103 10.64 17.63 5.49
CA THR A 103 9.81 16.66 4.80
C THR A 103 10.12 15.21 5.17
N GLY A 104 11.13 14.95 6.00
CA GLY A 104 11.47 13.62 6.52
C GLY A 104 11.02 13.38 7.96
N ASN A 105 10.60 14.41 8.70
CA ASN A 105 10.34 14.33 10.14
C ASN A 105 8.86 14.06 10.47
N PHE A 106 8.24 13.07 9.82
CA PHE A 106 6.85 12.72 10.04
C PHE A 106 6.64 11.96 11.37
N LEU A 107 5.48 12.16 11.99
CA LEU A 107 5.03 11.42 13.17
C LEU A 107 4.45 10.06 12.81
N TRP A 108 3.74 10.03 11.68
CA TRP A 108 3.06 8.87 11.15
C TRP A 108 2.88 9.04 9.65
N GLU A 109 2.92 7.93 8.91
CA GLU A 109 2.81 7.88 7.46
C GLU A 109 1.98 6.67 7.03
N SER A 110 1.04 6.84 6.12
CA SER A 110 0.26 5.73 5.56
C SER A 110 1.13 4.77 4.76
N PHE A 111 2.25 5.24 4.20
CA PHE A 111 3.19 4.40 3.47
C PHE A 111 3.84 3.29 4.31
N ASN A 112 3.88 3.46 5.64
CA ASN A 112 4.35 2.44 6.57
C ASN A 112 3.28 1.38 6.89
N TYR A 113 2.02 1.61 6.48
CA TYR A 113 0.87 0.75 6.76
C TYR A 113 0.01 0.57 5.50
N PRO A 114 0.55 -0.02 4.41
CA PRO A 114 -0.20 -0.31 3.19
C PRO A 114 -1.36 -1.28 3.46
N THR A 115 -2.31 -1.31 2.52
CA THR A 115 -3.34 -2.35 2.46
C THR A 115 -2.91 -3.46 1.50
N ASP A 116 -3.53 -3.51 0.34
CA ASP A 116 -3.31 -4.43 -0.77
C ASP A 116 -2.48 -3.81 -1.88
N THR A 117 -2.11 -2.52 -1.78
CA THR A 117 -1.49 -1.75 -2.86
C THR A 117 -0.15 -1.11 -2.48
N ILE A 118 0.81 -1.12 -3.41
CA ILE A 118 2.08 -0.38 -3.36
C ILE A 118 2.07 0.72 -4.42
N LEU A 119 2.24 1.97 -3.99
CA LEU A 119 2.38 3.17 -4.82
C LEU A 119 3.85 3.51 -5.11
N SER A 120 4.07 4.42 -6.05
CA SER A 120 5.41 4.96 -6.35
C SER A 120 6.06 5.54 -5.09
N GLY A 121 7.34 5.25 -4.87
CA GLY A 121 8.11 5.72 -3.72
C GLY A 121 7.83 5.02 -2.39
N MET A 122 6.88 4.07 -2.34
CA MET A 122 6.70 3.23 -1.15
C MET A 122 7.89 2.27 -0.97
N LYS A 123 8.25 2.01 0.29
CA LYS A 123 9.28 1.05 0.67
C LYS A 123 8.62 -0.28 1.07
N PHE A 124 8.58 -1.25 0.17
CA PHE A 124 8.07 -2.59 0.46
C PHE A 124 9.16 -3.46 1.06
N GLY A 125 9.19 -3.57 2.39
CA GLY A 125 10.13 -4.42 3.12
C GLY A 125 10.41 -3.93 4.53
N TRP A 126 11.62 -4.18 5.03
CA TRP A 126 11.99 -4.01 6.42
C TRP A 126 12.68 -2.69 6.72
N ASN A 127 12.23 -2.04 7.79
CA ASN A 127 13.01 -1.07 8.54
C ASN A 127 13.54 -1.74 9.81
N TYR A 128 14.84 -2.05 9.83
CA TYR A 128 15.45 -2.77 10.95
C TYR A 128 15.60 -1.90 12.21
N LYS A 129 15.55 -0.57 12.09
CA LYS A 129 15.60 0.32 13.26
C LYS A 129 14.29 0.30 14.05
N THR A 130 13.15 0.26 13.35
CA THR A 130 11.83 0.25 13.99
C THR A 130 11.28 -1.17 14.18
N GLY A 131 11.85 -2.17 13.51
CA GLY A 131 11.34 -3.54 13.47
C GLY A 131 10.07 -3.70 12.64
N LEU A 132 9.71 -2.69 11.83
CA LEU A 132 8.51 -2.70 11.01
C LEU A 132 8.77 -3.34 9.64
N GLU A 133 7.94 -4.32 9.27
CA GLU A 133 7.82 -4.77 7.89
C GLU A 133 6.64 -4.08 7.21
N VAL A 134 6.90 -3.47 6.06
CA VAL A 134 5.89 -2.98 5.12
C VAL A 134 5.60 -4.09 4.12
N TYR A 135 4.45 -4.74 4.27
CA TYR A 135 4.01 -5.88 3.45
C TYR A 135 2.59 -5.66 2.93
N LEU A 136 2.15 -6.43 1.91
CA LEU A 136 0.78 -6.34 1.38
C LEU A 136 -0.13 -7.38 2.00
N SER A 137 -1.39 -7.02 2.24
CA SER A 137 -2.48 -7.93 2.58
C SER A 137 -3.68 -7.66 1.70
N SER A 138 -4.17 -8.70 1.01
CA SER A 138 -5.29 -8.59 0.07
C SER A 138 -6.55 -8.09 0.79
N TRP A 139 -7.50 -7.56 0.04
CA TRP A 139 -8.86 -7.47 0.53
C TRP A 139 -9.46 -8.88 0.66
N LYS A 140 -10.44 -9.02 1.54
CA LYS A 140 -11.18 -10.27 1.73
C LYS A 140 -12.12 -10.56 0.58
N SER A 141 -12.80 -9.52 0.09
CA SER A 141 -13.54 -9.56 -1.17
C SER A 141 -13.67 -8.18 -1.80
N LYS A 142 -14.19 -8.09 -3.02
CA LYS A 142 -14.52 -6.81 -3.69
C LYS A 142 -15.34 -5.83 -2.84
N ASP A 143 -16.23 -6.35 -1.99
CA ASP A 143 -17.14 -5.56 -1.15
C ASP A 143 -16.68 -5.49 0.32
N ASP A 144 -15.54 -6.12 0.66
CA ASP A 144 -15.02 -6.22 2.03
C ASP A 144 -13.49 -5.97 2.07
N PRO A 145 -13.06 -4.76 2.49
CA PRO A 145 -11.65 -4.37 2.51
C PRO A 145 -10.88 -4.91 3.72
N SER A 146 -11.53 -5.64 4.64
CA SER A 146 -10.83 -6.32 5.74
C SER A 146 -9.72 -7.24 5.21
N SER A 147 -8.77 -7.59 6.08
CA SER A 147 -7.64 -8.45 5.69
C SER A 147 -8.14 -9.78 5.13
N GLY A 148 -7.82 -10.04 3.86
CA GLY A 148 -8.06 -11.31 3.21
C GLY A 148 -6.98 -12.35 3.55
N ASP A 149 -7.11 -13.53 2.95
CA ASP A 149 -6.26 -14.67 3.30
C ASP A 149 -4.82 -14.56 2.80
N PHE A 150 -4.57 -13.66 1.84
CA PHE A 150 -3.30 -13.59 1.13
C PHE A 150 -2.45 -12.40 1.56
N THR A 151 -1.17 -12.65 1.77
CA THR A 151 -0.17 -11.61 2.04
C THR A 151 1.07 -11.79 1.18
N VAL A 152 1.72 -10.68 0.84
CA VAL A 152 3.02 -10.69 0.17
C VAL A 152 4.03 -9.98 1.07
N HIS A 153 5.06 -10.71 1.47
CA HIS A 153 6.12 -10.27 2.37
C HIS A 153 7.44 -10.08 1.62
N PHE A 154 8.35 -9.32 2.22
CA PHE A 154 9.72 -9.20 1.78
C PHE A 154 10.60 -10.02 2.73
N ASP A 155 11.20 -11.09 2.24
CA ASP A 155 12.14 -11.91 3.00
C ASP A 155 13.57 -11.47 2.67
N PRO A 156 14.27 -10.80 3.59
CA PRO A 156 15.65 -10.36 3.39
C PRO A 156 16.68 -11.45 3.70
N THR A 157 16.26 -12.64 4.16
CA THR A 157 17.18 -13.69 4.64
C THR A 157 17.99 -14.27 3.49
N GLY A 158 19.32 -14.20 3.59
CA GLY A 158 20.22 -14.61 2.51
C GLY A 158 20.13 -13.63 1.34
N TYR A 159 19.57 -14.07 0.22
CA TYR A 159 19.30 -13.19 -0.92
C TYR A 159 17.84 -12.71 -0.89
N PRO A 160 17.59 -11.38 -0.91
CA PRO A 160 16.24 -10.84 -0.77
C PRO A 160 15.25 -11.39 -1.80
N GLN A 161 14.05 -11.75 -1.35
CA GLN A 161 12.98 -12.29 -2.19
C GLN A 161 11.61 -11.87 -1.69
N ARG A 162 10.58 -11.99 -2.54
CA ARG A 162 9.18 -11.78 -2.16
C ARG A 162 8.51 -13.10 -1.91
N VAL A 163 7.67 -13.17 -0.88
CA VAL A 163 7.00 -14.40 -0.45
C VAL A 163 5.50 -14.18 -0.39
N LEU A 164 4.75 -14.86 -1.25
CA LEU A 164 3.29 -14.93 -1.14
C LEU A 164 2.92 -16.03 -0.15
N LYS A 165 2.05 -15.67 0.80
CA LYS A 165 1.50 -16.58 1.79
C LYS A 165 -0.03 -16.58 1.71
N ARG A 166 -0.62 -17.69 2.14
CA ARG A 166 -2.03 -17.78 2.55
C ARG A 166 -2.06 -18.19 4.01
N GLY A 167 -2.41 -17.27 4.90
CA GLY A 167 -2.17 -17.44 6.34
C GLY A 167 -0.69 -17.76 6.62
N SER A 168 -0.41 -18.87 7.30
CA SER A 168 0.96 -19.33 7.58
C SER A 168 1.62 -20.09 6.42
N VAL A 169 0.86 -20.49 5.40
CA VAL A 169 1.34 -21.35 4.31
C VAL A 169 2.03 -20.51 3.24
N VAL A 170 3.28 -20.82 2.92
CA VAL A 170 4.00 -20.21 1.79
C VAL A 170 3.52 -20.84 0.48
N LEU A 171 2.99 -20.04 -0.43
CA LEU A 171 2.47 -20.49 -1.73
C LEU A 171 3.45 -20.25 -2.87
N PHE A 172 4.20 -19.16 -2.81
CA PHE A 172 5.16 -18.79 -3.85
C PHE A 172 6.31 -17.99 -3.28
N LYS A 173 7.51 -18.21 -3.83
CA LYS A 173 8.69 -17.39 -3.61
C LYS A 173 9.14 -16.83 -4.95
N SER A 174 9.35 -15.53 -5.04
CA SER A 174 9.80 -14.89 -6.28
C SER A 174 11.23 -15.24 -6.66
N GLY A 175 11.94 -16.00 -5.83
CA GLY A 175 13.38 -16.19 -5.93
C GLY A 175 14.16 -14.89 -5.66
N PRO A 176 15.49 -15.02 -5.56
CA PRO A 176 16.37 -13.95 -5.13
C PRO A 176 16.42 -12.78 -6.12
N TRP A 177 16.67 -11.59 -5.58
CA TRP A 177 17.08 -10.41 -6.33
C TRP A 177 18.51 -10.60 -6.87
N ASN A 178 18.67 -10.47 -8.18
CA ASN A 178 19.96 -10.69 -8.86
C ASN A 178 20.67 -9.38 -9.29
N GLY A 179 20.28 -8.24 -8.74
CA GLY A 179 20.78 -6.92 -9.16
C GLY A 179 20.00 -6.28 -10.30
N LEU A 180 19.24 -7.06 -11.08
CA LEU A 180 18.40 -6.57 -12.18
C LEU A 180 16.91 -6.78 -11.93
N ARG A 181 16.54 -7.92 -11.33
CA ARG A 181 15.16 -8.37 -11.08
C ARG A 181 15.13 -9.53 -10.09
N PHE A 182 13.94 -9.89 -9.61
CA PHE A 182 13.73 -11.17 -8.93
C PHE A 182 13.69 -12.29 -9.96
N SER A 183 14.37 -13.41 -9.70
CA SER A 183 14.56 -14.52 -10.67
C SER A 183 13.25 -15.16 -11.14
N GLY A 184 12.24 -15.24 -10.26
CA GLY A 184 10.88 -15.70 -10.56
C GLY A 184 10.02 -14.70 -11.33
N THR A 185 10.56 -13.54 -11.69
CA THR A 185 9.93 -12.57 -12.60
C THR A 185 10.81 -12.26 -13.81
N PRO A 186 11.11 -13.25 -14.67
CA PRO A 186 12.04 -13.08 -15.79
C PRO A 186 11.49 -12.15 -16.89
N ASN A 187 10.20 -11.84 -16.89
CA ASN A 187 9.59 -10.90 -17.83
C ASN A 187 9.71 -9.44 -17.37
N LEU A 188 10.02 -9.18 -16.09
CA LEU A 188 10.27 -7.84 -15.61
C LEU A 188 11.60 -7.33 -16.19
N ARG A 189 11.54 -6.23 -16.94
CA ARG A 189 12.69 -5.57 -17.59
C ARG A 189 12.64 -4.07 -17.29
N LYS A 190 13.78 -3.40 -17.49
CA LYS A 190 13.80 -1.93 -17.57
C LYS A 190 12.80 -1.50 -18.64
N ASN A 191 11.99 -0.49 -18.32
CA ASN A 191 10.93 0.00 -19.18
C ASN A 191 10.84 1.53 -19.04
N THR A 192 10.03 2.15 -19.89
CA THR A 192 9.88 3.61 -19.98
C THR A 192 8.87 4.18 -18.97
N PHE A 193 8.17 3.35 -18.20
CA PHE A 193 7.14 3.80 -17.27
C PHE A 193 7.67 4.00 -15.85
N TYR A 194 8.55 3.12 -15.38
CA TYR A 194 9.10 3.16 -14.03
C TYR A 194 10.50 2.57 -13.94
N LYS A 195 11.28 3.07 -12.97
CA LYS A 195 12.48 2.42 -12.45
C LYS A 195 12.15 1.68 -11.16
N PHE A 196 12.92 0.65 -10.83
CA PHE A 196 12.74 -0.13 -9.61
C PHE A 196 14.07 -0.67 -9.12
N GLU A 197 14.16 -0.89 -7.82
CA GLU A 197 15.38 -1.40 -7.19
C GLU A 197 15.06 -2.15 -5.90
N VAL A 198 16.08 -2.86 -5.41
CA VAL A 198 16.12 -3.39 -4.05
C VAL A 198 17.25 -2.71 -3.32
N VAL A 199 16.91 -2.04 -2.23
CA VAL A 199 17.88 -1.45 -1.31
C VAL A 199 18.15 -2.45 -0.21
N LEU A 200 19.42 -2.70 0.08
CA LEU A 200 19.86 -3.57 1.17
C LEU A 200 21.02 -2.91 1.90
N ASN A 201 20.83 -2.56 3.17
CA ASN A 201 21.88 -2.02 4.03
C ASN A 201 21.62 -2.37 5.50
N LYS A 202 22.51 -1.94 6.40
CA LYS A 202 22.42 -2.25 7.84
C LYS A 202 21.16 -1.72 8.55
N ASN A 203 20.45 -0.76 7.96
CA ASN A 203 19.29 -0.10 8.57
C ASN A 203 17.97 -0.58 7.96
N GLU A 204 17.96 -0.98 6.69
CA GLU A 204 16.73 -1.28 5.96
C GLU A 204 16.99 -2.22 4.77
N ALA A 205 15.96 -2.99 4.40
CA ALA A 205 15.96 -3.87 3.24
C ALA A 205 14.58 -3.88 2.58
N TYR A 206 14.46 -3.34 1.37
CA TYR A 206 13.15 -3.18 0.72
C TYR A 206 13.25 -3.11 -0.79
N TYR A 207 12.13 -3.42 -1.44
CA TYR A 207 11.87 -3.09 -2.83
C TYR A 207 11.16 -1.74 -2.94
N THR A 208 11.53 -0.94 -3.94
CA THR A 208 10.80 0.28 -4.29
C THR A 208 10.76 0.47 -5.80
N TYR A 209 9.83 1.30 -6.26
CA TYR A 209 9.78 1.74 -7.65
C TYR A 209 9.39 3.22 -7.72
N GLU A 210 9.88 3.88 -8.76
CA GLU A 210 9.56 5.27 -9.06
C GLU A 210 9.07 5.39 -10.49
N LEU A 211 7.96 6.11 -10.67
CA LEU A 211 7.44 6.45 -11.98
C LEU A 211 8.37 7.47 -12.65
N LEU A 212 8.64 7.27 -13.94
CA LEU A 212 9.54 8.14 -14.70
C LEU A 212 8.87 9.44 -15.16
N ASP A 213 7.53 9.44 -15.22
CA ASP A 213 6.71 10.58 -15.55
C ASP A 213 5.54 10.66 -14.55
N ARG A 214 5.23 11.87 -14.08
CA ARG A 214 4.16 12.14 -13.11
C ARG A 214 2.75 11.99 -13.71
N SER A 215 2.63 12.00 -15.04
CA SER A 215 1.38 11.75 -15.74
C SER A 215 0.99 10.26 -15.73
N ILE A 216 1.96 9.37 -15.53
CA ILE A 216 1.73 7.92 -15.48
C ILE A 216 1.04 7.58 -14.17
N ILE A 217 -0.02 6.78 -14.25
CA ILE A 217 -0.66 6.18 -13.09
C ILE A 217 -0.39 4.68 -13.15
N SER A 218 0.39 4.17 -12.21
CA SER A 218 0.67 2.74 -12.07
C SER A 218 0.76 2.35 -10.59
N ARG A 219 0.34 1.12 -10.29
CA ARG A 219 0.37 0.55 -8.95
C ARG A 219 0.63 -0.95 -8.98
N VAL A 220 1.13 -1.49 -7.89
CA VAL A 220 1.11 -2.95 -7.65
C VAL A 220 -0.02 -3.24 -6.68
N THR A 221 -0.89 -4.19 -6.99
CA THR A 221 -1.99 -4.61 -6.12
C THR A 221 -1.97 -6.12 -5.91
N LEU A 222 -2.40 -6.57 -4.74
CA LEU A 222 -2.62 -7.96 -4.38
C LEU A 222 -4.12 -8.25 -4.32
N SER A 223 -4.61 -9.05 -5.26
CA SER A 223 -6.04 -9.42 -5.34
C SER A 223 -6.47 -10.36 -4.22
N GLU A 224 -7.79 -10.43 -3.97
CA GLU A 224 -8.45 -11.42 -3.10
C GLU A 224 -8.15 -12.89 -3.50
N SER A 225 -7.74 -13.12 -4.76
CA SER A 225 -7.36 -14.43 -5.29
C SER A 225 -5.87 -14.76 -5.14
N GLY A 226 -5.09 -13.87 -4.51
CA GLY A 226 -3.66 -14.08 -4.26
C GLY A 226 -2.77 -13.81 -5.46
N VAL A 227 -3.18 -12.92 -6.36
CA VAL A 227 -2.39 -12.48 -7.51
C VAL A 227 -1.83 -11.09 -7.25
N ALA A 228 -0.51 -10.98 -7.19
CA ALA A 228 0.17 -9.70 -7.14
C ALA A 228 0.52 -9.26 -8.57
N GLN A 229 -0.04 -8.14 -9.01
CA GLN A 229 0.11 -7.65 -10.38
C GLN A 229 0.37 -6.15 -10.42
N ARG A 230 1.12 -5.71 -11.44
CA ARG A 230 1.28 -4.30 -11.75
C ARG A 230 0.22 -3.88 -12.76
N LEU A 231 -0.52 -2.85 -12.38
CA LEU A 231 -1.51 -2.18 -13.21
C LEU A 231 -0.96 -0.84 -13.69
N ILE A 232 -1.32 -0.47 -14.91
CA ILE A 232 -1.14 0.87 -15.47
C ILE A 232 -2.49 1.36 -15.97
N TRP A 233 -2.86 2.58 -15.61
CA TRP A 233 -4.10 3.19 -16.07
C TRP A 233 -3.88 3.85 -17.43
N ILE A 234 -4.72 3.52 -18.41
CA ILE A 234 -4.68 4.10 -19.75
C ILE A 234 -5.88 5.03 -19.91
N ALA A 235 -5.60 6.34 -19.91
CA ALA A 235 -6.64 7.37 -19.92
C ALA A 235 -7.54 7.30 -21.17
N GLU A 236 -6.99 6.95 -22.33
CA GLU A 236 -7.76 6.85 -23.59
C GLU A 236 -8.76 5.69 -23.59
N MET A 237 -8.44 4.60 -22.88
CA MET A 237 -9.30 3.42 -22.76
C MET A 237 -10.19 3.48 -21.51
N ASN A 238 -9.88 4.38 -20.58
CA ASN A 238 -10.54 4.50 -19.28
C ASN A 238 -10.55 3.17 -18.52
N GLU A 239 -9.43 2.45 -18.54
CA GLU A 239 -9.26 1.15 -17.87
C GLU A 239 -7.84 0.92 -17.34
N ASP A 240 -7.73 0.00 -16.38
CA ASP A 240 -6.44 -0.53 -15.92
C ASP A 240 -6.00 -1.69 -16.81
N VAL A 241 -4.79 -1.60 -17.33
CA VAL A 241 -4.14 -2.67 -18.09
C VAL A 241 -3.12 -3.38 -17.20
N VAL A 242 -3.11 -4.72 -17.23
CA VAL A 242 -2.11 -5.53 -16.54
C VAL A 242 -0.79 -5.46 -17.31
N LEU A 243 0.18 -4.74 -16.75
CA LEU A 243 1.52 -4.63 -17.33
C LEU A 243 2.39 -5.85 -17.01
N GLY A 244 2.10 -6.53 -15.89
CA GLY A 244 2.78 -7.78 -15.55
C GLY A 244 2.31 -8.41 -14.25
N ILE A 245 2.31 -9.74 -14.22
CA ILE A 245 2.09 -10.55 -13.03
C ILE A 245 3.43 -10.67 -12.30
N LEU A 246 3.47 -10.20 -11.06
CA LEU A 246 4.68 -10.24 -10.23
C LEU A 246 4.73 -11.52 -9.39
N ILE A 247 3.57 -12.01 -8.94
CA ILE A 247 3.41 -13.23 -8.16
C ILE A 247 2.03 -13.83 -8.45
N GLU A 248 1.97 -15.12 -8.78
CA GLU A 248 0.71 -15.88 -8.93
C GLU A 248 0.90 -17.35 -8.51
N THR A 249 -0.13 -17.93 -7.90
CA THR A 249 -0.16 -19.32 -7.42
C THR A 249 -0.03 -20.35 -8.54
N ARG A 250 -0.54 -20.06 -9.75
CA ARG A 250 -0.52 -20.98 -10.90
C ARG A 250 0.86 -21.13 -11.54
N THR A 251 1.72 -20.13 -11.45
CA THR A 251 3.08 -20.21 -12.02
C THR A 251 3.97 -21.15 -11.19
N ALA A 252 3.70 -21.29 -9.89
CA ALA A 252 4.42 -22.21 -9.00
C ALA A 252 4.37 -23.67 -9.48
N ALA A 253 3.20 -24.13 -9.96
CA ALA A 253 3.01 -25.49 -10.45
C ALA A 253 3.79 -25.78 -11.75
N ARG A 254 4.10 -24.76 -12.56
CA ARG A 254 4.93 -24.92 -13.77
C ARG A 254 6.43 -24.93 -13.48
N MET A 255 6.89 -24.25 -12.43
CA MET A 255 8.31 -24.23 -12.05
C MET A 255 8.71 -25.46 -11.22
N SER A 256 7.78 -26.09 -10.48
CA SER A 256 8.02 -27.33 -9.74
C SER A 256 8.01 -28.59 -10.61
N ALA A 257 7.72 -28.49 -11.90
CA ALA A 257 7.54 -29.63 -12.82
C ALA A 257 8.74 -29.91 -13.74
N ARG A 258 9.92 -29.34 -13.46
CA ARG A 258 11.17 -29.73 -14.13
C ARG A 258 12.19 -30.24 -13.12
N PRO A 259 12.30 -31.55 -12.93
CA PRO A 259 13.58 -32.18 -12.57
C PRO A 259 14.44 -32.30 -13.84
N ASP A 260 15.72 -31.99 -13.70
CA ASP A 260 16.77 -32.45 -14.63
C ASP A 260 16.90 -33.99 -14.56
#